data_AF-A0A8C2RSE1-F1
#
_entry.id   AF-A0A8C2RSE1-F1
#
_cell.length_a   1.000
_cell.length_b   1.000
_cell.length_c   1.000
_cell.angle_alpha   90.00
_cell.angle_beta   90.00
_cell.angle_gamma   90.00
#
_symmetry.space_group_name_H-M   'P 1'
#
loop_
_entity.id
_entity.type
_entity.pdbx_description
1 polymer ?
#
loop_
_entity_poly.entity_id
_entity_poly.type
_entity_poly.pdbx_seq_one_letter_code
_entity_poly.pdbx_strand_id
1 'polypeptide(L)'
;MSHRTQDVGQLPASYRHNRPLLSGVSQAEVRQPGKAPHFSVNWVVGTADVEVIDATTGRRSCGRSSRLCKHRLSARWARLYGKLSTRIPRHGDTPSMYCEAKLGARTYQAVKQQLCRAFQKAGLGTWVRKPPEQDQFLLAL
;
A
#
# COMPACT_ATOMS: atom_id res chain seq x y z
N MET A 1 1.18 -3.53 -19.37
CA MET A 1 1.63 -2.34 -18.59
C MET A 1 3.09 -2.41 -18.15
N SER A 2 3.69 -3.58 -17.93
CA SER A 2 5.10 -3.76 -17.56
C SER A 2 6.11 -3.17 -18.56
N HIS A 3 5.77 -3.10 -19.85
CA HIS A 3 6.68 -2.60 -20.89
C HIS A 3 7.03 -1.11 -20.79
N ARG A 4 6.19 -0.29 -20.15
CA ARG A 4 6.39 1.17 -20.09
C ARG A 4 7.52 1.61 -19.16
N THR A 5 7.95 0.73 -18.25
CA THR A 5 8.98 1.00 -17.23
C THR A 5 10.13 -0.01 -17.32
N GLN A 6 10.43 -0.51 -18.52
CA GLN A 6 11.51 -1.49 -18.73
C GLN A 6 12.87 -0.98 -18.26
N ASP A 7 13.13 0.32 -18.39
CA ASP A 7 14.37 0.95 -17.92
C ASP A 7 14.26 1.47 -16.48
N VAL A 8 13.85 0.58 -15.56
CA VAL A 8 13.94 0.87 -14.12
C VAL A 8 15.38 0.82 -13.63
N GLY A 9 16.32 0.25 -14.40
CA GLY A 9 17.70 0.03 -14.00
C GLY A 9 17.89 -1.21 -13.12
N GLN A 10 19.09 -1.37 -12.55
CA GLN A 10 19.41 -2.52 -11.70
C GLN A 10 18.65 -2.47 -10.38
N LEU A 11 17.91 -3.53 -10.06
CA LEU A 11 17.17 -3.66 -8.81
C LEU A 11 17.95 -4.50 -7.78
N PRO A 12 17.79 -4.26 -6.47
CA PRO A 12 18.32 -5.14 -5.43
C PRO A 12 17.78 -6.57 -5.58
N ALA A 13 18.52 -7.58 -5.12
CA ALA A 13 18.20 -9.00 -5.34
C ALA A 13 16.79 -9.42 -4.89
N SER A 14 16.23 -8.79 -3.86
CA SER A 14 14.88 -9.05 -3.36
C SER A 14 13.75 -8.37 -4.16
N TYR A 15 14.09 -7.57 -5.16
CA TYR A 15 13.16 -6.84 -6.01
C TYR A 15 13.35 -7.24 -7.47
N ARG A 16 12.24 -7.29 -8.20
CA ARG A 16 12.26 -7.56 -9.63
C ARG A 16 11.19 -6.76 -10.35
N HIS A 17 11.42 -6.55 -11.64
CA HIS A 17 10.37 -6.11 -12.54
C HIS A 17 9.43 -7.30 -12.80
N ASN A 18 8.35 -7.38 -12.02
CA ASN A 18 7.45 -8.52 -12.08
C ASN A 18 6.69 -8.57 -13.41
N ARG A 19 6.78 -9.69 -14.13
CA ARG A 19 6.02 -9.98 -15.34
C ARG A 19 4.99 -11.06 -15.03
N PRO A 20 3.82 -10.69 -14.49
CA PRO A 20 2.77 -11.67 -14.20
C PRO A 20 2.24 -12.27 -15.51
N LEU A 21 1.66 -13.47 -15.41
CA LEU A 21 0.84 -14.03 -16.49
C LEU A 21 -0.34 -13.09 -16.75
N LEU A 22 -0.52 -12.68 -18.01
CA LEU A 22 -1.65 -11.89 -18.45
C LEU A 22 -2.53 -12.79 -19.31
N SER A 23 -3.76 -13.05 -18.87
CA SER A 23 -4.73 -13.86 -19.59
C SER A 23 -6.11 -13.22 -19.53
N GLY A 24 -6.86 -13.36 -20.62
CA GLY A 24 -8.30 -13.18 -20.59
C GLY A 24 -9.00 -14.33 -19.86
N VAL A 25 -10.31 -14.18 -19.69
CA VAL A 25 -11.23 -15.22 -19.23
C VAL A 25 -12.08 -15.71 -20.39
N SER A 26 -12.57 -16.94 -20.33
CA SER A 26 -13.36 -17.54 -21.42
C SER A 26 -14.68 -16.82 -21.68
N GLN A 27 -15.27 -16.22 -20.65
CA GLN A 27 -16.48 -15.40 -20.73
C GLN A 27 -16.17 -14.00 -20.21
N ALA A 28 -16.00 -13.05 -21.14
CA ALA A 28 -15.70 -11.67 -20.80
C ALA A 28 -16.98 -10.92 -20.40
N GLU A 29 -16.87 -10.06 -19.37
CA GLU A 29 -17.97 -9.17 -18.98
C GLU A 29 -18.25 -8.14 -20.08
N VAL A 30 -19.52 -7.88 -20.33
CA VAL A 30 -19.97 -6.82 -21.24
C VAL A 30 -19.98 -5.49 -20.49
N ARG A 31 -19.53 -4.42 -21.16
CA ARG A 31 -19.58 -3.05 -20.63
C ARG A 31 -21.02 -2.71 -20.20
N GLN A 32 -21.20 -2.44 -18.91
CA GLN A 32 -22.46 -1.93 -18.36
C GLN A 32 -22.41 -0.39 -18.28
N PRO A 33 -23.15 0.35 -19.12
CA PRO A 33 -23.23 1.80 -19.00
C PRO A 33 -24.02 2.19 -17.74
N GLY A 34 -23.54 3.17 -16.98
CA GLY A 34 -24.23 3.65 -15.78
C GLY A 34 -23.31 4.38 -14.81
N LYS A 35 -23.89 4.90 -13.73
CA LYS A 35 -23.13 5.48 -12.62
C LYS A 35 -22.50 4.37 -11.79
N ALA A 36 -21.21 4.50 -11.49
CA ALA A 36 -20.54 3.60 -10.56
C ALA A 36 -21.16 3.72 -9.15
N PRO A 37 -21.27 2.61 -8.39
CA PRO A 37 -21.73 2.67 -7.01
C PRO A 37 -20.83 3.54 -6.13
N HIS A 38 -21.43 4.19 -5.11
CA HIS A 38 -20.72 5.04 -4.15
C HIS A 38 -20.08 4.25 -3.00
N PHE A 39 -20.00 2.93 -3.10
CA PHE A 39 -19.46 2.05 -2.08
C PHE A 39 -18.39 1.11 -2.62
N SER A 40 -17.55 0.61 -1.72
CA SER A 40 -16.54 -0.41 -1.97
C SER A 40 -16.73 -1.57 -1.00
N VAL A 41 -16.64 -2.80 -1.49
CA VAL A 41 -16.74 -4.02 -0.69
C VAL A 41 -15.37 -4.68 -0.61
N ASN A 42 -14.94 -5.06 0.58
CA ASN A 42 -13.74 -5.86 0.78
C ASN A 42 -13.98 -7.06 1.69
N TRP A 43 -13.25 -8.14 1.43
CA TRP A 43 -13.24 -9.35 2.24
C TRP A 43 -11.82 -9.90 2.33
N VAL A 44 -11.48 -10.51 3.46
CA VAL A 44 -10.19 -11.15 3.69
C VAL A 44 -10.48 -12.56 4.19
N VAL A 45 -9.76 -13.55 3.66
CA VAL A 45 -9.88 -14.94 4.11
C VAL A 45 -9.73 -15.04 5.64
N GLY A 46 -10.59 -15.84 6.27
CA GLY A 46 -10.66 -15.96 7.73
C GLY A 46 -11.45 -14.85 8.44
N THR A 47 -12.05 -13.92 7.71
CA THR A 47 -13.02 -12.97 8.30
C THR A 47 -14.45 -13.44 8.05
N ALA A 48 -15.30 -13.27 9.07
CA ALA A 48 -16.69 -13.73 9.04
C ALA A 48 -17.51 -13.01 7.95
N ASP A 49 -17.40 -11.68 7.89
CA ASP A 49 -18.23 -10.86 7.02
C ASP A 49 -17.42 -9.98 6.06
N VAL A 50 -18.08 -9.56 4.99
CA VAL A 50 -17.62 -8.49 4.10
C VAL A 50 -17.67 -7.13 4.81
N GLU A 51 -16.80 -6.20 4.43
CA GLU A 51 -16.85 -4.81 4.90
C GLU A 51 -17.23 -3.91 3.74
N VAL A 52 -18.29 -3.14 3.95
CA VAL A 52 -18.76 -2.12 3.01
C VAL A 52 -18.30 -0.74 3.49
N ILE A 53 -17.69 0.00 2.58
CA ILE A 53 -17.10 1.32 2.80
C ILE A 53 -17.72 2.33 1.84
N ASP A 54 -18.09 3.50 2.33
CA ASP A 54 -18.45 4.63 1.49
C ASP A 54 -17.18 5.15 0.79
N ALA A 55 -17.18 5.15 -0.54
CA ALA A 55 -16.01 5.45 -1.36
C ALA A 55 -15.58 6.92 -1.31
N THR A 56 -16.48 7.82 -0.89
CA THR A 56 -16.22 9.25 -0.76
C THR A 56 -15.53 9.57 0.57
N THR A 57 -15.98 8.96 1.65
CA THR A 57 -15.47 9.20 3.01
C THR A 57 -14.34 8.26 3.41
N GLY A 58 -14.24 7.10 2.75
CA GLY A 58 -13.30 6.03 3.12
C GLY A 58 -13.63 5.35 4.45
N ARG A 59 -14.86 5.46 4.93
CA ARG A 59 -15.34 4.92 6.22
C ARG A 59 -16.53 3.99 6.04
N ARG A 60 -16.79 3.17 7.07
CA ARG A 60 -18.01 2.37 7.16
C ARG A 60 -19.21 3.29 7.37
N SER A 61 -20.41 2.83 6.99
CA SER A 61 -21.68 3.57 7.23
C SER A 61 -21.89 3.94 8.70
N CYS A 62 -21.41 3.12 9.64
CA CYS A 62 -21.42 3.41 11.08
C CYS A 62 -20.34 4.40 11.55
N GLY A 63 -19.66 5.10 10.64
CA GLY A 63 -18.58 6.06 10.93
C GLY A 63 -17.23 5.43 11.30
N ARG A 64 -17.19 4.12 11.55
CA ARG A 64 -15.97 3.39 11.95
C ARG A 64 -14.97 3.31 10.80
N SER A 65 -13.68 3.36 11.16
CA SER A 65 -12.58 3.18 10.20
C SER A 65 -12.56 1.77 9.61
N SER A 66 -12.22 1.66 8.32
CA SER A 66 -12.04 0.38 7.63
C SER A 66 -10.95 -0.48 8.27
N ARG A 67 -11.12 -1.80 8.21
CA ARG A 67 -10.06 -2.79 8.55
C ARG A 67 -8.77 -2.60 7.72
N LEU A 68 -8.88 -1.96 6.55
CA LEU A 68 -7.80 -1.70 5.60
C LEU A 68 -7.19 -0.31 5.73
N CYS A 69 -7.67 0.53 6.66
CA CYS A 69 -7.10 1.88 6.81
C CYS A 69 -5.67 1.84 7.36
N LYS A 70 -4.90 2.92 7.12
CA LYS A 70 -3.50 3.04 7.55
C LYS A 70 -3.30 2.68 9.03
N HIS A 71 -4.15 3.21 9.90
CA HIS A 71 -4.11 2.97 11.35
C HIS A 71 -4.31 1.49 11.71
N ARG A 72 -5.25 0.78 11.06
CA ARG A 72 -5.50 -0.64 11.35
C ARG A 72 -4.35 -1.53 10.87
N LEU A 73 -3.80 -1.24 9.70
CA LEU A 73 -2.64 -1.97 9.17
C LEU A 73 -1.38 -1.70 9.99
N SER A 74 -1.15 -0.46 10.40
CA SER A 74 0.02 -0.08 11.19
C SER A 74 -0.03 -0.68 12.60
N ALA A 75 -1.20 -0.76 13.23
CA ALA A 75 -1.36 -1.43 14.52
C ALA A 75 -1.06 -2.94 14.44
N ARG A 76 -1.52 -3.61 13.38
CA ARG A 76 -1.17 -5.02 13.13
C ARG A 76 0.34 -5.20 12.91
N TRP A 77 0.96 -4.30 12.16
CA TRP A 77 2.40 -4.29 11.94
C TRP A 77 3.16 -4.09 13.25
N ALA A 78 2.78 -3.11 14.08
CA ALA A 78 3.46 -2.80 15.34
C ALA A 78 3.40 -3.98 16.33
N ARG A 79 2.25 -4.65 16.41
CA ARG A 79 2.09 -5.89 17.19
C ARG A 79 3.00 -7.01 16.71
N LEU A 80 3.13 -7.18 15.40
CA LEU A 80 4.04 -8.18 14.83
C LEU A 80 5.50 -7.81 15.10
N TYR A 81 5.86 -6.55 14.92
CA TYR A 81 7.20 -6.03 15.18
C TYR A 81 7.63 -6.25 16.64
N GLY A 82 6.73 -6.00 17.60
CA GLY A 82 6.98 -6.29 19.02
C GLY A 82 7.20 -7.76 19.33
N LYS A 83 6.55 -8.68 18.61
CA LYS A 83 6.74 -10.13 18.77
C LYS A 83 8.02 -10.65 18.14
N LEU A 84 8.46 -10.05 17.03
CA LEU A 84 9.64 -10.48 16.28
C LEU A 84 10.93 -9.80 16.73
N SER A 85 10.83 -8.66 17.42
CA SER A 85 11.98 -7.97 18.00
C SER A 85 12.56 -8.81 19.14
N THR A 86 13.51 -9.69 18.80
CA THR A 86 14.25 -10.53 19.76
C THR A 86 15.32 -9.76 20.54
N ARG A 87 15.59 -8.50 20.16
CA ARG A 87 16.54 -7.62 20.83
C ARG A 87 15.80 -6.72 21.81
N ILE A 88 16.40 -6.49 22.98
CA ILE A 88 16.00 -5.38 23.87
C ILE A 88 16.09 -4.10 23.04
N PRO A 89 14.98 -3.41 22.75
CA PRO A 89 15.02 -2.21 21.93
C PRO A 89 15.89 -1.17 22.64
N ARG A 90 16.93 -0.64 21.98
CA ARG A 90 17.58 0.56 22.49
C ARG A 90 16.65 1.74 22.28
N HIS A 91 16.79 2.77 23.11
CA HIS A 91 16.00 3.97 22.97
C HIS A 91 16.25 4.57 21.57
N GLY A 92 15.20 4.69 20.75
CA GLY A 92 15.28 5.13 19.34
C GLY A 92 15.21 4.01 18.28
N ASP A 93 15.27 2.72 18.66
CA ASP A 93 15.20 1.61 17.69
C ASP A 93 13.77 1.30 17.22
N THR A 94 12.75 1.72 17.98
CA THR A 94 11.34 1.46 17.66
C THR A 94 10.72 2.72 17.07
N PRO A 95 10.20 2.67 15.83
CA PRO A 95 9.53 3.82 15.25
C PRO A 95 8.30 4.16 16.10
N SER A 96 8.13 5.45 16.41
CA SER A 96 6.98 5.95 17.17
C SER A 96 5.87 6.41 16.24
N MET A 97 6.24 6.87 15.04
CA MET A 97 5.33 7.36 14.02
C MET A 97 5.23 6.41 12.83
N TYR A 98 4.09 6.44 12.15
CA TYR A 98 3.87 5.64 10.95
C TYR A 98 4.82 5.99 9.80
N CYS A 99 5.15 7.28 9.63
CA CYS A 99 6.12 7.73 8.65
C CYS A 99 7.54 7.18 8.94
N GLU A 100 7.98 7.18 10.20
CA GLU A 100 9.27 6.61 10.63
C GLU A 100 9.34 5.11 10.32
N ALA A 101 8.29 4.36 10.66
CA ALA A 101 8.21 2.93 10.36
C ALA A 101 8.35 2.65 8.86
N LYS A 102 7.73 3.47 8.01
CA LYS A 102 7.89 3.37 6.55
C LYS A 102 9.31 3.72 6.10
N LEU A 103 9.94 4.73 6.68
CA LEU A 103 11.31 5.14 6.35
C LEU A 103 12.33 4.08 6.78
N GLY A 104 12.03 3.30 7.82
CA GLY A 104 12.83 2.15 8.26
C GLY A 104 13.04 1.09 7.16
N ALA A 105 12.10 0.97 6.21
CA ALA A 105 12.24 0.08 5.05
C ALA A 105 13.14 0.68 3.95
N ARG A 106 14.43 0.89 4.24
CA ARG A 106 15.38 1.62 3.39
C ARG A 106 15.46 1.10 1.96
N THR A 107 15.58 -0.21 1.77
CA THR A 107 15.64 -0.84 0.43
C THR A 107 14.38 -0.57 -0.38
N TYR A 108 13.20 -0.66 0.25
CA TYR A 108 11.93 -0.32 -0.40
C TYR A 108 11.88 1.15 -0.82
N GLN A 109 12.34 2.07 0.04
CA GLN A 109 12.36 3.49 -0.28
C GLN A 109 13.27 3.80 -1.48
N ALA A 110 14.46 3.18 -1.54
CA ALA A 110 15.38 3.33 -2.67
C ALA A 110 14.77 2.82 -3.98
N VAL A 111 14.19 1.61 -3.97
CA VAL A 111 13.54 1.04 -5.17
C VAL A 111 12.35 1.88 -5.62
N LYS A 112 11.56 2.42 -4.68
CA LYS A 112 10.46 3.33 -5.00
C LYS A 112 10.95 4.62 -5.66
N GLN A 113 12.05 5.20 -5.18
CA GLN A 113 12.64 6.39 -5.82
C GLN A 113 13.14 6.09 -7.22
N GLN A 114 13.79 4.94 -7.41
CA GLN A 114 14.24 4.47 -8.71
C GLN A 114 13.08 4.29 -9.70
N LEU A 115 11.95 3.73 -9.25
CA LEU A 115 10.73 3.65 -10.07
C LEU A 115 10.21 5.03 -10.48
N CYS A 116 10.15 6.00 -9.55
CA CYS A 116 9.72 7.36 -9.87
C CYS A 116 10.65 8.02 -10.91
N ARG A 117 11.96 7.84 -10.77
CA ARG A 117 12.95 8.35 -11.74
C ARG A 117 12.80 7.69 -13.11
N ALA A 118 12.50 6.39 -13.14
CA ALA A 118 12.29 5.66 -14.40
C ALA A 118 11.09 6.21 -15.19
N PHE A 119 9.98 6.55 -14.51
CA PHE A 119 8.85 7.22 -15.17
C PHE A 119 9.25 8.56 -15.77
N GLN A 120 9.98 9.38 -15.01
CA GLN A 120 10.44 10.69 -15.49
C GLN A 120 11.40 10.55 -16.67
N LYS A 121 12.38 9.64 -16.60
CA LYS A 121 13.35 9.36 -17.66
C LYS A 121 12.67 8.88 -18.94
N ALA A 122 11.61 8.08 -18.81
CA ALA A 122 10.83 7.59 -19.94
C ALA A 122 9.84 8.63 -20.53
N GLY A 123 9.83 9.87 -20.04
CA GLY A 123 8.89 10.89 -20.50
C GLY A 123 7.44 10.65 -20.06
N LEU A 124 7.21 9.82 -19.04
CA LEU A 124 5.87 9.43 -18.55
C LEU A 124 5.37 10.32 -17.40
N GLY A 125 6.09 11.39 -17.09
CA GLY A 125 5.75 12.35 -16.03
C GLY A 125 6.27 11.96 -14.65
N THR A 126 5.93 12.80 -13.67
CA THR A 126 6.39 12.68 -12.27
C THR A 126 5.31 12.06 -11.39
N TRP A 127 5.72 11.12 -10.53
CA TRP A 127 4.81 10.49 -9.58
C TRP A 127 4.32 11.48 -8.50
N VAL A 128 3.01 11.73 -8.46
CA VAL A 128 2.39 12.60 -7.45
C VAL A 128 2.26 11.88 -6.12
N ARG A 129 2.72 12.51 -5.04
CA ARG A 129 2.65 11.96 -3.67
C ARG A 129 1.64 12.77 -2.85
N LYS A 130 1.03 12.11 -1.88
CA LYS A 130 0.20 12.80 -0.89
C LYS A 130 1.08 13.64 0.05
N PRO A 131 0.52 14.69 0.66
CA PRO A 131 1.23 15.47 1.67
C PRO A 131 1.74 14.56 2.82
N PRO A 132 2.97 14.80 3.33
CA PRO A 132 3.59 13.93 4.35
C PRO A 132 2.79 13.86 5.66
N GLU A 133 2.03 14.91 5.98
CA GLU A 133 1.16 15.02 7.16
C GLU A 133 0.15 13.87 7.24
N GLN A 134 -0.25 13.32 6.08
CA GLN A 134 -1.17 12.18 6.03
C GLN A 134 -0.58 10.87 6.60
N ASP A 135 0.74 10.81 6.79
CA ASP A 135 1.46 9.69 7.40
C ASP A 135 2.07 10.06 8.78
N GLN A 136 1.88 11.29 9.26
CA GLN A 136 2.40 11.78 10.54
C GLN A 136 1.40 11.50 11.69
N PHE A 137 1.23 10.23 12.04
CA PHE A 137 0.45 9.82 13.20
C PHE A 137 1.18 8.73 13.99
N LEU A 138 0.87 8.66 15.29
CA LEU A 138 1.47 7.68 16.19
C LEU A 138 1.05 6.26 15.84
N LEU A 139 1.97 5.31 15.96
CA LEU A 139 1.62 3.90 15.88
C LEU A 139 0.79 3.53 17.11
N ALA A 140 -0.42 3.01 16.88
CA ALA A 140 -1.19 2.37 17.94
C ALA A 140 -0.51 1.02 18.27
N LEU A 141 0.23 1.00 19.38
CA LEU A 141 0.85 -0.21 19.95
C LEU A 141 -0.22 -1.12 20.57
#